data_AF-A0A522D9M8-F1
#
_entry.id   AF-A0A522D9M8-F1
#
_cell.length_a   1.000
_cell.length_b   1.000
_cell.length_c   1.000
_cell.angle_alpha   90.00
_cell.angle_beta   90.00
_cell.angle_gamma   90.00
#
_symmetry.space_group_name_H-M   'P 1'
#
loop_
_entity.id
_entity.type
_entity.pdbx_description
1 polymer ?
#
loop_
_entity_poly.entity_id
_entity_poly.type
_entity_poly.pdbx_seq_one_letter_code
_entity_poly.pdbx_strand_id
1 'polypeptide(L)'
;MSSHGLEALKQICTSIARETPAGYAWAWDERFRTALLVFDAKDHERICAQVIGRFMGKWDVTTIEKASAMVHDLVRSRLDIRPGQVVFASDDGVHTLLYAAWWPWDDGSRISLRVGMCAGRAGAVIDEKLEHFIREWFDIGG
;
A
#
# COMPACT_ATOMS: atom_id res chain seq x y z
N MET A 1 -19.48 -6.44 -1.85
CA MET A 1 -18.21 -7.18 -1.67
C MET A 1 -18.56 -8.55 -1.12
N SER A 2 -18.01 -9.64 -1.65
CA SER A 2 -18.13 -10.92 -0.93
C SER A 2 -17.40 -10.78 0.41
N SER A 3 -17.96 -11.34 1.48
CA SER A 3 -17.35 -11.32 2.81
C SER A 3 -15.92 -11.89 2.81
N HIS A 4 -15.63 -12.79 1.86
CA HIS A 4 -14.36 -13.49 1.75
C HIS A 4 -13.20 -12.60 1.26
N GLY A 5 -13.46 -11.67 0.31
CA GLY A 5 -12.41 -10.80 -0.23
C GLY A 5 -11.91 -9.78 0.79
N LEU A 6 -12.82 -9.16 1.55
CA LEU A 6 -12.45 -8.19 2.59
C LEU A 6 -11.66 -8.84 3.73
N GLU A 7 -12.04 -10.05 4.13
CA GLU A 7 -11.34 -10.81 5.17
C GLU A 7 -9.90 -11.16 4.75
N ALA A 8 -9.67 -11.52 3.49
CA ALA A 8 -8.32 -11.74 2.98
C ALA A 8 -7.47 -10.46 3.04
N LEU A 9 -8.03 -9.30 2.67
CA LEU A 9 -7.33 -8.02 2.78
C LEU A 9 -7.04 -7.63 4.25
N LYS A 10 -7.99 -7.89 5.15
CA LYS A 10 -7.80 -7.71 6.60
C LYS A 10 -6.64 -8.57 7.12
N GLN A 11 -6.59 -9.83 6.72
CA GLN A 11 -5.51 -10.74 7.11
C GLN A 11 -4.15 -10.25 6.61
N ILE A 12 -4.06 -9.75 5.37
CA ILE A 12 -2.82 -9.16 4.85
C ILE A 12 -2.39 -7.95 5.69
N CYS A 13 -3.30 -7.00 5.92
CA CYS A 13 -3.00 -5.75 6.65
C CYS A 13 -2.59 -6.01 8.11
N THR A 14 -3.38 -6.80 8.84
CA THR A 14 -3.09 -7.13 10.25
C THR A 14 -1.79 -7.92 10.40
N SER A 15 -1.42 -8.76 9.42
CA SER A 15 -0.14 -9.45 9.41
C SER A 15 1.02 -8.49 9.18
N ILE A 16 0.90 -7.56 8.22
CA ILE A 16 1.90 -6.51 7.97
C ILE A 16 2.13 -5.67 9.23
N ALA A 17 1.05 -5.20 9.87
CA ALA A 17 1.12 -4.43 11.11
C ALA A 17 1.83 -5.21 12.22
N ARG A 18 1.47 -6.49 12.43
CA ARG A 18 2.08 -7.35 13.45
C ARG A 18 3.54 -7.69 13.19
N GLU A 19 3.93 -7.86 11.93
CA GLU A 19 5.30 -8.24 11.53
C GLU A 19 6.24 -7.06 11.33
N THR A 20 5.71 -5.83 11.44
CA THR A 20 6.51 -4.61 11.43
C THR A 20 7.52 -4.66 12.58
N PRO A 21 8.83 -4.47 12.31
CA PRO A 21 9.86 -4.53 13.33
C PRO A 21 9.62 -3.55 14.49
N ALA A 22 9.93 -4.00 15.70
CA ALA A 22 9.93 -3.13 16.88
C ALA A 22 10.84 -1.91 16.66
N GLY A 23 10.33 -0.73 17.01
CA GLY A 23 11.00 0.56 16.78
C GLY A 23 10.40 1.38 15.65
N TYR A 24 9.55 0.78 14.80
CA TYR A 24 8.74 1.48 13.82
C TYR A 24 7.27 1.44 14.19
N ALA A 25 6.56 2.53 13.90
CA ALA A 25 5.14 2.66 14.17
C ALA A 25 4.41 3.14 12.92
N TRP A 26 3.23 2.58 12.68
CA TRP A 26 2.33 3.07 11.65
C TRP A 26 1.65 4.35 12.11
N ALA A 27 1.50 5.30 11.20
CA ALA A 27 0.76 6.53 11.38
C ALA A 27 -0.20 6.74 10.22
N TRP A 28 -1.17 7.63 10.38
CA TRP A 28 -2.03 8.00 9.27
C TRP A 28 -1.41 9.11 8.43
N ASP A 29 -1.34 8.94 7.12
CA ASP A 29 -0.93 9.97 6.17
C ASP A 29 -2.17 10.66 5.60
N GLU A 30 -2.49 11.84 6.12
CA GLU A 30 -3.67 12.61 5.68
C GLU A 30 -3.59 13.04 4.20
N ARG A 31 -2.39 13.23 3.67
CA ARG A 31 -2.22 13.67 2.27
C ARG A 31 -2.63 12.58 1.30
N PHE A 32 -2.26 11.34 1.59
CA PHE A 32 -2.55 10.20 0.71
C PHE A 32 -3.74 9.36 1.18
N ARG A 33 -4.23 9.61 2.40
CA ARG A 33 -5.28 8.85 3.08
C ARG A 33 -4.91 7.35 3.18
N THR A 34 -3.70 7.11 3.70
CA THR A 34 -3.09 5.76 3.80
C THR A 34 -2.44 5.55 5.16
N ALA A 35 -2.29 4.29 5.56
CA ALA A 35 -1.35 3.91 6.61
C ALA A 35 0.08 4.18 6.12
N LEU A 36 0.92 4.83 6.93
CA LEU A 36 2.29 5.19 6.60
C LEU A 36 3.25 4.61 7.64
N LEU A 37 4.28 3.95 7.13
CA LEU A 37 5.47 3.55 7.87
C LEU A 37 6.67 4.28 7.29
N VAL A 38 7.49 4.89 8.13
CA VAL A 38 8.80 5.45 7.74
C VAL A 38 9.88 4.69 8.47
N PHE A 39 10.84 4.16 7.72
CA PHE A 39 11.93 3.35 8.25
C PHE A 39 13.26 3.65 7.56
N ASP A 40 14.36 3.26 8.20
CA ASP A 40 15.70 3.43 7.63
C ASP A 40 15.91 2.49 6.43
N ALA A 41 16.54 2.99 5.38
CA ALA A 41 16.80 2.22 4.16
C ALA A 41 17.66 0.97 4.41
N LYS A 42 18.43 0.92 5.49
CA LYS A 42 19.20 -0.27 5.91
C LYS A 42 18.30 -1.46 6.28
N ASP A 43 17.06 -1.20 6.71
CA ASP A 43 16.10 -2.24 7.11
C ASP A 43 15.21 -2.69 5.94
N HIS A 44 15.50 -2.22 4.72
CA HIS A 44 14.65 -2.48 3.57
C HIS A 44 14.44 -3.96 3.28
N GLU A 45 15.48 -4.80 3.33
CA GLU A 45 15.35 -6.23 3.01
C GLU A 45 14.38 -6.92 3.97
N ARG A 46 14.48 -6.57 5.26
CA ARG A 46 13.60 -7.09 6.31
C ARG A 46 12.16 -6.66 6.10
N ILE A 47 11.91 -5.37 5.84
CA ILE A 47 10.55 -4.87 5.58
C ILE A 47 10.00 -5.43 4.27
N CYS A 48 10.80 -5.46 3.21
CA CYS A 48 10.45 -6.07 1.92
C CYS A 48 9.96 -7.49 2.09
N ALA A 49 10.70 -8.34 2.82
CA ALA A 49 10.35 -9.75 3.01
C ALA A 49 9.00 -9.94 3.71
N GLN A 50 8.64 -9.07 4.66
CA GLN A 50 7.38 -9.19 5.41
C GLN A 50 6.18 -8.61 4.64
N VAL A 51 6.41 -7.54 3.86
CA VAL A 51 5.33 -6.76 3.25
C VAL A 51 5.12 -7.08 1.77
N ILE A 52 6.18 -7.10 0.97
CA ILE A 52 6.08 -7.18 -0.50
C ILE A 52 5.60 -8.56 -0.97
N GLY A 53 6.02 -9.63 -0.30
CA GLY A 53 5.64 -11.00 -0.69
C GLY A 53 4.13 -11.28 -0.60
N ARG A 54 3.35 -10.36 -0.01
CA ARG A 54 1.90 -10.48 0.15
C ARG A 54 1.11 -9.80 -0.97
N PHE A 55 1.78 -8.99 -1.80
CA PHE A 55 1.19 -8.34 -2.96
C PHE A 55 1.48 -9.13 -4.23
N MET A 56 0.53 -9.17 -5.15
CA MET A 56 0.60 -10.02 -6.34
C MET A 56 1.35 -9.35 -7.51
N GLY A 57 1.28 -8.02 -7.61
CA GLY A 57 1.93 -7.25 -8.66
C GLY A 57 2.89 -6.19 -8.10
N LYS A 58 3.90 -5.86 -8.91
CA LYS A 58 4.92 -4.83 -8.66
C LYS A 58 5.09 -4.01 -9.93
N TRP A 59 5.01 -2.69 -9.80
CA TRP A 59 5.18 -1.76 -10.92
C TRP A 59 6.05 -0.57 -10.53
N ASP A 60 6.87 -0.16 -11.47
CA ASP A 60 7.71 1.04 -11.45
C ASP A 60 7.43 1.88 -12.71
N VAL A 61 8.15 2.99 -12.88
CA VAL A 61 8.00 3.88 -14.04
C VAL A 61 8.17 3.17 -15.41
N THR A 62 8.87 2.04 -15.46
CA THR A 62 9.13 1.29 -16.70
C THR A 62 8.13 0.18 -16.97
N THR A 63 7.41 -0.27 -15.93
CA THR A 63 6.52 -1.44 -15.98
C THR A 63 5.06 -1.09 -15.74
N ILE A 64 4.76 0.11 -15.23
CA ILE A 64 3.40 0.55 -14.93
C ILE A 64 2.48 0.48 -16.14
N GLU A 65 2.99 0.68 -17.36
CA GLU A 65 2.22 0.57 -18.61
C GLU A 65 1.52 -0.79 -18.78
N LYS A 66 2.06 -1.85 -18.18
CA LYS A 66 1.52 -3.22 -18.26
C LYS A 66 0.54 -3.56 -17.12
N ALA A 67 0.32 -2.64 -16.18
CA ALA A 67 -0.58 -2.86 -15.05
C ALA A 67 -2.05 -2.90 -15.50
N SER A 68 -2.92 -3.43 -14.64
CA SER A 68 -4.36 -3.34 -14.88
C SER A 68 -4.82 -1.88 -14.91
N ALA A 69 -5.97 -1.62 -15.56
CA ALA A 69 -6.55 -0.28 -15.62
C ALA A 69 -6.75 0.33 -14.22
N MET A 70 -7.09 -0.50 -13.23
CA MET A 70 -7.29 -0.05 -11.85
C MET A 70 -6.00 0.47 -11.22
N VAL A 71 -4.88 -0.22 -11.42
CA VAL A 71 -3.57 0.21 -10.92
C VAL A 71 -3.09 1.47 -11.66
N HIS A 72 -3.33 1.57 -12.96
CA HIS A 72 -3.05 2.77 -13.75
C HIS A 72 -3.77 4.00 -13.22
N ASP A 73 -5.08 3.88 -12.99
CA ASP A 73 -5.91 4.99 -12.53
C ASP A 73 -5.54 5.40 -11.09
N LEU A 74 -5.22 4.43 -10.21
CA LEU A 74 -4.67 4.71 -8.89
C LEU A 74 -3.39 5.55 -8.99
N VAL A 75 -2.42 5.12 -9.80
CA VAL A 75 -1.14 5.81 -9.93
C VAL A 75 -1.32 7.21 -10.48
N ARG A 76 -2.08 7.37 -11.57
CA ARG A 76 -2.32 8.66 -12.22
C ARG A 76 -3.07 9.64 -11.32
N SER A 77 -3.99 9.16 -10.48
CA SER A 77 -4.85 10.04 -9.68
C SER A 77 -4.27 10.39 -8.30
N ARG A 78 -3.40 9.56 -7.72
CA ARG A 78 -3.06 9.66 -6.28
C ARG A 78 -1.57 9.63 -5.97
N LEU A 79 -0.82 8.73 -6.61
CA LEU A 79 0.52 8.39 -6.15
C LEU A 79 1.61 9.11 -6.93
N ASP A 80 1.49 9.16 -8.25
CA ASP A 80 2.61 9.41 -9.18
C ASP A 80 3.79 8.43 -8.93
N ILE A 81 4.53 8.03 -9.97
CA ILE A 81 5.68 7.13 -9.81
C ILE A 81 6.89 7.78 -10.43
N ARG A 82 7.87 8.10 -9.58
CA ARG A 82 9.17 8.61 -9.99
C ARG A 82 10.20 7.48 -10.10
N PRO A 83 11.34 7.72 -10.78
CA PRO A 83 12.45 6.76 -10.78
C PRO A 83 12.84 6.34 -9.35
N GLY A 84 12.97 5.03 -9.13
CA GLY A 84 13.27 4.45 -7.81
C GLY A 84 12.07 4.20 -6.90
N GLN A 85 10.88 4.71 -7.26
CA GLN A 85 9.64 4.43 -6.56
C GLN A 85 8.95 3.19 -7.15
N VAL A 86 8.24 2.47 -6.29
CA VAL A 86 7.54 1.24 -6.68
C VAL A 86 6.16 1.22 -6.07
N VAL A 87 5.18 0.71 -6.81
CA VAL A 87 3.84 0.39 -6.32
C VAL A 87 3.64 -1.11 -6.35
N PHE A 88 3.06 -1.64 -5.30
CA PHE A 88 2.62 -3.03 -5.17
C PHE A 88 1.11 -3.05 -5.05
N ALA A 89 0.45 -4.08 -5.58
CA ALA A 89 -1.00 -4.22 -5.43
C ALA A 89 -1.46 -5.67 -5.53
N SER A 90 -2.59 -5.96 -4.89
CA SER A 90 -3.25 -7.27 -4.86
C SER A 90 -4.06 -7.55 -6.14
N ASP A 91 -3.55 -7.17 -7.32
CA ASP A 91 -4.27 -7.20 -8.60
C ASP A 91 -4.71 -8.64 -8.98
N ASP A 92 -5.91 -9.01 -8.52
CA ASP A 92 -6.55 -10.31 -8.69
C ASP A 92 -7.86 -10.20 -9.47
N GLY A 93 -8.16 -9.02 -10.02
CA GLY A 93 -9.40 -8.73 -10.75
C GLY A 93 -10.62 -8.44 -9.87
N VAL A 94 -10.46 -8.28 -8.55
CA VAL A 94 -11.54 -7.91 -7.63
C VAL A 94 -11.87 -6.40 -7.72
N HIS A 95 -13.09 -6.02 -7.32
CA HIS A 95 -13.56 -4.63 -7.29
C HIS A 95 -12.88 -3.73 -6.22
N THR A 96 -11.95 -4.27 -5.45
CA THR A 96 -11.23 -3.60 -4.37
C THR A 96 -9.77 -4.01 -4.44
N LEU A 97 -8.87 -3.04 -4.45
CA LEU A 97 -7.45 -3.21 -4.61
C LEU A 97 -6.75 -2.74 -3.33
N LEU A 98 -6.02 -3.63 -2.68
CA LEU A 98 -5.03 -3.26 -1.67
C LEU A 98 -3.73 -2.92 -2.38
N TYR A 99 -3.14 -1.77 -2.05
CA TYR A 99 -1.90 -1.32 -2.64
C TYR A 99 -0.90 -0.86 -1.59
N ALA A 100 0.38 -0.88 -1.97
CA ALA A 100 1.45 -0.27 -1.21
C ALA A 100 2.35 0.57 -2.11
N ALA A 101 2.65 1.81 -1.71
CA ALA A 101 3.61 2.68 -2.38
C ALA A 101 4.91 2.75 -1.59
N TRP A 102 6.00 2.40 -2.24
CA TRP A 102 7.36 2.33 -1.69
C TRP A 102 8.20 3.47 -2.24
N TRP A 103 8.47 4.47 -1.40
CA TRP A 103 9.14 5.70 -1.79
C TRP A 103 10.41 5.92 -0.97
N PRO A 104 11.58 5.62 -1.55
CA PRO A 104 12.85 6.07 -1.02
C PRO A 104 12.89 7.61 -1.02
N TRP A 105 13.49 8.19 0.01
CA TRP A 105 13.75 9.62 0.07
C TRP A 105 14.98 9.96 -0.77
N ASP A 106 15.06 11.20 -1.25
CA ASP A 106 16.16 11.64 -2.12
C ASP A 106 17.54 11.55 -1.44
N ASP A 107 17.57 11.61 -0.10
CA ASP A 107 18.79 11.44 0.70
C ASP A 107 19.23 9.97 0.86
N GLY A 108 18.42 9.01 0.39
CA GLY A 108 18.68 7.57 0.49
C GLY A 108 18.66 7.00 1.92
N SER A 109 18.38 7.82 2.94
CA SER A 109 18.45 7.41 4.34
C SER A 109 17.21 6.65 4.78
N ARG A 110 16.05 7.04 4.22
CA ARG A 110 14.73 6.59 4.66
C ARG A 110 13.85 6.18 3.51
N ILE A 111 12.86 5.39 3.85
CA ILE A 111 11.83 4.94 2.93
C ILE A 111 10.48 5.17 3.58
N SER A 112 9.54 5.76 2.83
CA SER A 112 8.14 5.80 3.18
C SER A 112 7.40 4.67 2.49
N LEU A 113 6.75 3.82 3.28
CA LEU A 113 5.84 2.79 2.81
C LEU A 113 4.41 3.20 3.16
N ARG A 114 3.59 3.40 2.14
CA ARG A 114 2.18 3.74 2.29
C ARG A 114 1.33 2.56 1.92
N VAL A 115 0.36 2.18 2.74
CA VAL A 115 -0.58 1.10 2.46
C VAL A 115 -2.00 1.66 2.46
N GLY A 116 -2.75 1.37 1.42
CA GLY A 116 -4.11 1.85 1.24
C GLY A 116 -4.97 0.88 0.47
N MET A 117 -6.27 1.17 0.45
CA MET A 117 -7.24 0.48 -0.39
C MET A 117 -7.94 1.47 -1.31
N CYS A 118 -8.30 1.00 -2.49
CA CYS A 118 -9.21 1.70 -3.38
C CYS A 118 -10.23 0.73 -3.95
N ALA A 119 -11.40 1.24 -4.34
CA ALA A 119 -12.46 0.45 -4.93
C ALA A 119 -13.01 1.08 -6.21
N GLY A 120 -13.76 0.27 -6.95
CA GLY A 120 -14.47 0.69 -8.15
C GLY A 120 -13.70 0.39 -9.43
N ARG A 121 -14.42 0.35 -10.56
CA ARG A 121 -13.88 -0.02 -11.88
C ARG A 121 -12.75 0.88 -12.38
N ALA A 122 -12.56 2.05 -11.76
CA ALA A 122 -11.54 3.03 -12.11
C ALA A 122 -10.51 3.29 -10.98
N GLY A 123 -10.40 2.42 -9.97
CA GLY A 123 -9.30 2.46 -8.98
C GLY A 123 -9.13 3.73 -8.13
N ALA A 124 -10.01 4.72 -8.25
CA ALA A 124 -9.81 6.06 -7.69
C ALA A 124 -10.75 6.39 -6.52
N VAL A 125 -11.76 5.54 -6.25
CA VAL A 125 -12.68 5.79 -5.15
C VAL A 125 -12.08 5.25 -3.87
N ILE A 126 -11.58 6.18 -3.05
CA ILE A 126 -11.35 5.92 -1.63
C ILE A 126 -12.63 6.33 -0.91
N ASP A 127 -13.33 5.34 -0.39
CA ASP A 127 -14.50 5.52 0.46
C ASP A 127 -14.01 5.65 1.91
N GLU A 128 -14.63 6.53 2.70
CA GLU A 128 -14.35 6.69 4.14
C GLU A 128 -14.39 5.34 4.89
N LYS A 129 -15.21 4.40 4.42
CA LYS A 129 -15.24 3.02 4.94
C LYS A 129 -13.93 2.27 4.74
N LEU A 130 -13.28 2.42 3.58
CA LEU A 130 -12.01 1.74 3.30
C LEU A 130 -10.89 2.31 4.18
N GLU A 131 -10.93 3.59 4.46
CA GLU A 131 -9.96 4.24 5.35
C GLU A 131 -10.16 3.83 6.79
N HIS A 132 -11.41 3.74 7.24
CA HIS A 132 -11.73 3.20 8.54
C HIS A 132 -11.15 1.79 8.71
N PHE A 133 -11.31 0.91 7.70
CA PHE A 133 -10.71 -0.42 7.72
C PHE A 133 -9.17 -0.37 7.77
N ILE A 134 -8.51 0.46 6.96
CA ILE A 134 -7.05 0.58 7.03
C ILE A 134 -6.59 1.06 8.41
N ARG A 135 -7.23 2.09 8.97
CA ARG A 135 -6.90 2.59 10.31
C ARG A 135 -7.08 1.50 11.37
N GLU A 136 -8.21 0.79 11.36
CA GLU A 136 -8.47 -0.32 12.28
C GLU A 136 -7.43 -1.44 12.14
N TRP A 137 -7.12 -1.87 10.91
CA TRP A 137 -6.27 -3.05 10.68
C TRP A 137 -4.78 -2.80 10.91
N PHE A 138 -4.36 -1.55 10.85
CA PHE A 138 -3.01 -1.11 11.21
C PHE A 138 -2.90 -0.57 12.64
N ASP A 139 -4.00 -0.61 13.42
CA ASP A 139 -4.07 -0.08 14.79
C ASP A 139 -3.63 1.39 14.88
N ILE A 140 -4.04 2.19 13.90
CA ILE A 140 -3.74 3.62 13.83
C ILE A 140 -4.91 4.38 14.46
N GLY A 141 -4.62 5.09 15.55
CA GLY A 141 -5.61 5.89 16.28
C GLY A 141 -6.43 6.81 15.36
N GLY A 142 -7.73 6.87 15.63
CA GLY A 142 -8.68 7.80 15.02
C GLY A 142 -8.54 9.21 15.56
#